data_AF-A0A336N8I3-F1
#
_entry.id   AF-A0A336N8I3-F1
#
_cell.length_a   1.000
_cell.length_b   1.000
_cell.length_c   1.000
_cell.angle_alpha   90.00
_cell.angle_beta   90.00
_cell.angle_gamma   90.00
#
_symmetry.space_group_name_H-M   'P 1'
#
loop_
_entity.id
_entity.type
_entity.pdbx_description
1 polymer ?
#
loop_
_entity_poly.entity_id
_entity_poly.type
_entity_poly.pdbx_seq_one_letter_code
_entity_poly.pdbx_strand_id
1 'polypeptide(L)'
;MSRKYKIGITCNFESNVPDIWANGVNQNVVFLYRLFEASSIVEDVVLVSWGPEKKSTPPSGFMMDDEALNCAYVEDVIDELDVLIEGTLVIEPQYMHRMHDHGGKIVCYKMGNDYVMDMEYFLFDKKVGAHLMVRYMIATGSFRKI
;
A
#
# COMPACT_ATOMS: atom_id res chain seq x y z
N MET A 1 -19.96 -19.98 -2.13
CA MET A 1 -18.55 -19.64 -1.84
C MET A 1 -18.51 -18.18 -1.40
N SER A 2 -17.71 -17.84 -0.38
CA SER A 2 -17.48 -16.44 0.01
C SER A 2 -16.76 -15.68 -1.10
N ARG A 3 -17.06 -14.38 -1.26
CA ARG A 3 -16.34 -13.50 -2.19
C ARG A 3 -14.84 -13.53 -1.87
N LYS A 4 -14.00 -13.63 -2.91
CA LYS A 4 -12.55 -13.46 -2.80
C LYS A 4 -12.16 -12.08 -3.35
N TYR A 5 -10.99 -11.59 -2.96
CA TYR A 5 -10.52 -10.24 -3.28
C TYR A 5 -9.19 -10.25 -4.02
N LYS A 6 -9.04 -9.37 -5.02
CA LYS A 6 -7.77 -9.01 -5.64
C LYS A 6 -7.14 -7.84 -4.91
N ILE A 7 -5.96 -8.04 -4.33
CA ILE A 7 -5.31 -7.07 -3.44
C ILE A 7 -3.99 -6.59 -4.06
N GLY A 8 -3.81 -5.27 -4.18
CA GLY A 8 -2.52 -4.66 -4.46
C GLY A 8 -1.87 -4.13 -3.20
N ILE A 9 -0.54 -4.21 -3.10
CA ILE A 9 0.22 -3.55 -2.03
C ILE A 9 1.33 -2.73 -2.67
N THR A 10 1.39 -1.42 -2.38
CA THR A 10 2.40 -0.58 -3.02
C THR A 10 3.80 -0.89 -2.49
N CYS A 11 4.75 -1.07 -3.42
CA CYS A 11 6.15 -1.37 -3.13
C CYS A 11 7.08 -0.51 -4.01
N ASN A 12 8.11 0.07 -3.39
CA ASN A 12 9.06 0.93 -4.08
C ASN A 12 10.25 0.13 -4.62
N PHE A 13 10.31 -0.01 -5.93
CA PHE A 13 11.42 -0.68 -6.64
C PHE A 13 12.49 0.29 -7.19
N GLU A 14 12.32 1.59 -6.95
CA GLU A 14 13.24 2.66 -7.40
C GLU A 14 14.18 3.14 -6.27
N SER A 15 14.22 2.44 -5.13
CA SER A 15 15.11 2.78 -4.00
C SER A 15 16.59 2.52 -4.33
N ASN A 16 17.47 3.44 -3.91
CA ASN A 16 18.93 3.26 -3.97
C ASN A 16 19.46 2.19 -3.01
N VAL A 17 18.69 1.87 -1.95
CA VAL A 17 18.97 0.76 -1.03
C VAL A 17 17.80 -0.22 -1.13
N PRO A 18 17.90 -1.22 -2.01
CA PRO A 18 16.78 -2.10 -2.32
C PRO A 18 16.57 -3.22 -1.30
N ASP A 19 17.58 -3.54 -0.51
CA ASP A 19 17.57 -4.65 0.44
C ASP A 19 16.38 -4.58 1.42
N ILE A 20 15.57 -5.64 1.49
CA ILE A 20 14.48 -5.78 2.46
C ILE A 20 14.98 -5.69 3.92
N TRP A 21 16.23 -6.05 4.19
CA TRP A 21 16.83 -6.01 5.51
C TRP A 21 17.31 -4.61 5.91
N ALA A 22 17.39 -3.68 4.95
CA ALA A 22 17.82 -2.31 5.22
C ALA A 22 16.73 -1.46 5.90
N ASN A 23 15.45 -1.81 5.76
CA ASN A 23 14.34 -1.05 6.32
C ASN A 23 13.16 -1.94 6.74
N GLY A 24 12.68 -1.77 7.97
CA GLY A 24 11.51 -2.47 8.51
C GLY A 24 10.20 -2.21 7.75
N VAL A 25 10.08 -1.11 6.99
CA VAL A 25 8.92 -0.87 6.11
C VAL A 25 8.85 -1.90 4.98
N ASN A 26 9.98 -2.21 4.33
CA ASN A 26 10.02 -3.23 3.28
C ASN A 26 9.66 -4.62 3.85
N GLN A 27 10.19 -4.95 5.03
CA GLN A 27 9.86 -6.20 5.72
C GLN A 27 8.36 -6.33 5.99
N ASN A 28 7.73 -5.27 6.50
CA ASN A 28 6.29 -5.26 6.78
C ASN A 28 5.46 -5.48 5.52
N VAL A 29 5.83 -4.85 4.40
CA VAL A 29 5.14 -5.05 3.11
C VAL A 29 5.28 -6.47 2.61
N VAL A 30 6.48 -7.05 2.68
CA VAL A 30 6.70 -8.45 2.24
C VAL A 30 5.95 -9.43 3.14
N PHE A 31 5.96 -9.25 4.46
CA PHE A 31 5.20 -10.12 5.36
C PHE A 31 3.70 -9.99 5.16
N LEU A 32 3.19 -8.78 4.88
CA LEU A 32 1.78 -8.57 4.56
C LEU A 32 1.39 -9.24 3.24
N TYR A 33 2.25 -9.16 2.22
CA TYR A 33 2.09 -9.88 0.95
C TYR A 33 1.97 -11.40 1.18
N ARG A 34 2.90 -11.98 1.94
CA ARG A 34 2.89 -13.41 2.28
C ARG A 34 1.66 -13.82 3.09
N LEU A 35 1.20 -12.96 3.99
CA LEU A 35 -0.04 -13.18 4.74
C LEU A 35 -1.24 -13.28 3.81
N PHE A 36 -1.35 -12.41 2.80
CA PHE A 36 -2.46 -12.44 1.86
C PHE A 36 -2.37 -13.59 0.87
N GLU A 37 -1.17 -13.99 0.42
CA GLU A 37 -1.00 -15.21 -0.38
C GLU A 37 -1.52 -16.46 0.35
N ALA A 38 -1.28 -16.56 1.66
CA ALA A 38 -1.73 -17.67 2.48
C ALA A 38 -3.23 -17.59 2.85
N SER A 39 -3.91 -16.50 2.51
CA SER A 39 -5.26 -16.20 2.99
C SER A 39 -6.35 -16.75 2.07
N SER A 40 -7.28 -17.52 2.63
CA SER A 40 -8.40 -18.11 1.88
C SER A 40 -9.42 -17.11 1.30
N ILE A 41 -9.42 -15.86 1.81
CA ILE A 41 -10.30 -14.78 1.34
C ILE A 41 -9.69 -13.97 0.18
N VAL A 42 -8.43 -14.21 -0.15
CA VAL A 42 -7.73 -13.53 -1.24
C VAL A 42 -7.76 -14.42 -2.48
N GLU A 43 -8.05 -13.81 -3.62
CA GLU A 43 -7.95 -14.46 -4.92
C GLU A 43 -6.55 -14.35 -5.47
N ASP A 44 -6.01 -13.13 -5.46
CA ASP A 44 -4.67 -12.80 -5.92
C ASP A 44 -4.13 -11.60 -5.12
N VAL A 45 -2.81 -11.58 -4.93
CA VAL A 45 -2.10 -10.46 -4.31
C VAL A 45 -0.91 -10.07 -5.17
N VAL A 46 -0.76 -8.76 -5.40
CA VAL A 46 0.29 -8.21 -6.26
C VAL A 46 1.03 -7.07 -5.56
N LEU A 47 2.36 -7.07 -5.65
CA LEU A 47 3.18 -5.93 -5.30
C LEU A 47 3.11 -4.90 -6.43
N VAL A 48 2.52 -3.75 -6.14
CA VAL A 48 2.25 -2.70 -7.12
C VAL A 48 3.31 -1.63 -7.03
N SER A 49 4.05 -1.41 -8.10
CA SER A 49 4.99 -0.31 -8.18
C SER A 49 4.42 0.84 -9.01
N TRP A 50 4.87 2.05 -8.70
CA TRP A 50 4.65 3.22 -9.54
C TRP A 50 5.80 4.21 -9.35
N GLY A 51 6.11 4.99 -10.39
CA GLY A 51 7.22 5.94 -10.34
C GLY A 51 7.73 6.33 -11.72
N PRO A 52 8.62 7.34 -11.79
CA PRO A 52 9.18 7.83 -13.06
C PRO A 52 9.99 6.80 -13.84
N GLU A 53 10.63 5.83 -13.18
CA GLU A 53 11.43 4.79 -13.84
C GLU A 53 10.58 3.61 -14.35
N LYS A 54 9.30 3.57 -13.96
CA LYS A 54 8.32 2.56 -14.39
C LYS A 54 8.79 1.11 -14.18
N LYS A 55 9.54 0.86 -13.10
CA LYS A 55 10.01 -0.48 -12.75
C LYS A 55 8.87 -1.33 -12.22
N SER A 56 8.57 -2.46 -12.84
CA SER A 56 7.58 -3.45 -12.39
C SER A 56 8.18 -4.66 -11.67
N THR A 57 9.52 -4.79 -11.68
CA THR A 57 10.23 -5.90 -11.04
C THR A 57 11.11 -5.39 -9.90
N PRO A 58 11.33 -6.22 -8.85
CA PRO A 58 12.28 -5.88 -7.82
C PRO A 58 13.68 -5.61 -8.40
N PRO A 59 14.40 -4.61 -7.88
CA PRO A 59 15.78 -4.34 -8.29
C PRO A 59 16.73 -5.46 -7.82
N SER A 60 17.88 -5.57 -8.48
CA SER A 60 18.94 -6.49 -8.05
C SER A 60 19.35 -6.24 -6.59
N GLY A 61 19.47 -7.30 -5.78
CA GLY A 61 19.82 -7.15 -4.36
C GLY A 61 18.65 -6.78 -3.46
N PHE A 62 17.40 -6.93 -3.94
CA PHE A 62 16.21 -6.92 -3.09
C PHE A 62 16.18 -8.10 -2.10
N MET A 63 17.04 -9.12 -2.31
CA MET A 63 17.20 -10.29 -1.44
C MET A 63 15.94 -11.19 -1.38
N MET A 64 15.13 -11.20 -2.45
CA MET A 64 14.03 -12.14 -2.68
C MET A 64 14.09 -12.77 -4.08
N ASP A 65 15.29 -12.87 -4.66
CA ASP A 65 15.49 -13.31 -6.04
C ASP A 65 15.05 -14.78 -6.27
N ASP A 66 15.07 -15.60 -5.21
CA ASP A 66 14.60 -16.99 -5.23
C ASP A 66 13.09 -17.12 -5.04
N GLU A 67 12.39 -16.02 -4.75
CA GLU A 67 10.95 -16.01 -4.51
C GLU A 67 10.19 -15.53 -5.76
N ALA A 68 9.17 -16.30 -6.17
CA ALA A 68 8.24 -15.87 -7.22
C ALA A 68 7.26 -14.81 -6.67
N LEU A 69 7.72 -13.57 -6.55
CA LEU A 69 6.87 -12.44 -6.18
C LEU A 69 6.01 -12.01 -7.37
N ASN A 70 4.69 -11.94 -7.17
CA ASN A 70 3.78 -11.34 -8.14
C ASN A 70 3.93 -9.81 -8.06
N CYS A 71 4.57 -9.22 -9.07
CA CYS A 71 4.83 -7.78 -9.14
C CYS A 71 4.29 -7.22 -10.45
N ALA A 72 3.68 -6.03 -10.39
CA ALA A 72 3.17 -5.34 -11.56
C ALA A 72 3.30 -3.83 -11.42
N TYR A 73 3.34 -3.15 -12.56
CA TYR A 73 3.22 -1.70 -12.58
C TYR A 73 1.75 -1.30 -12.40
N VAL A 74 1.50 -0.18 -11.71
CA VAL A 74 0.15 0.28 -11.36
C VAL A 74 -0.80 0.34 -12.56
N GLU A 75 -0.33 0.78 -13.73
CA GLU A 75 -1.16 0.91 -14.94
C GLU A 75 -1.78 -0.41 -15.39
N ASP A 76 -1.09 -1.52 -15.14
CA ASP A 76 -1.45 -2.83 -15.66
C ASP A 76 -2.51 -3.53 -14.80
N VAL A 77 -2.64 -3.15 -13.53
CA VAL A 77 -3.45 -3.88 -12.54
C VAL A 77 -4.53 -3.04 -11.87
N ILE A 78 -4.42 -1.71 -11.85
CA ILE A 78 -5.24 -0.84 -11.00
C ILE A 78 -6.75 -1.03 -11.22
N ASP A 79 -7.21 -1.21 -12.45
CA ASP A 79 -8.65 -1.34 -12.78
C ASP A 79 -9.24 -2.70 -12.38
N GLU A 80 -8.40 -3.68 -12.01
CA GLU A 80 -8.84 -5.00 -11.59
C GLU A 80 -8.80 -5.20 -10.06
N LEU A 81 -8.15 -4.31 -9.32
CA LEU A 81 -7.97 -4.44 -7.89
C LEU A 81 -9.25 -4.10 -7.13
N ASP A 82 -9.64 -4.97 -6.19
CA ASP A 82 -10.70 -4.65 -5.23
C ASP A 82 -10.17 -3.73 -4.12
N VAL A 83 -8.92 -3.96 -3.70
CA VAL A 83 -8.27 -3.20 -2.62
C VAL A 83 -6.83 -2.90 -3.01
N LEU A 84 -6.42 -1.64 -2.87
CA LEU A 84 -5.03 -1.23 -2.96
C LEU A 84 -4.54 -0.71 -1.60
N ILE A 85 -3.50 -1.32 -1.08
CA ILE A 85 -2.89 -0.96 0.20
C ILE A 85 -1.66 -0.10 -0.07
N GLU A 86 -1.66 1.14 0.39
CA GLU A 86 -0.48 2.00 0.36
C GLU A 86 0.49 1.55 1.47
N GLY A 87 1.52 0.79 1.07
CA GLY A 87 2.56 0.26 1.94
C GLY A 87 3.78 1.18 1.98
N THR A 88 4.60 1.16 0.91
CA THR A 88 5.81 2.00 0.84
C THR A 88 5.63 3.26 -0.01
N LEU A 89 4.57 3.32 -0.83
CA LEU A 89 4.28 4.44 -1.72
C LEU A 89 2.84 4.90 -1.54
N VAL A 90 2.64 6.22 -1.62
CA VAL A 90 1.31 6.84 -1.74
C VAL A 90 1.00 6.97 -3.22
N ILE A 91 -0.20 6.63 -3.67
CA ILE A 91 -0.55 6.75 -5.09
C ILE A 91 -1.00 8.15 -5.48
N GLU A 92 -0.77 8.50 -6.74
CA GLU A 92 -1.25 9.75 -7.31
C GLU A 92 -2.79 9.79 -7.43
N PRO A 93 -3.40 10.99 -7.42
CA PRO A 93 -4.85 11.15 -7.54
C PRO A 93 -5.48 10.44 -8.75
N GLN A 94 -4.77 10.35 -9.88
CA GLN A 94 -5.27 9.67 -11.09
C GLN A 94 -5.59 8.19 -10.86
N TYR A 95 -4.71 7.46 -10.16
CA TYR A 95 -4.92 6.05 -9.82
C TYR A 95 -6.00 5.88 -8.76
N MET A 96 -6.16 6.87 -7.89
CA MET A 96 -7.26 6.91 -6.95
C MET A 96 -8.61 6.99 -7.62
N HIS A 97 -8.75 7.88 -8.61
CA HIS A 97 -9.99 8.02 -9.34
C HIS A 97 -10.35 6.71 -10.04
N ARG A 98 -9.38 6.07 -10.71
CA ARG A 98 -9.57 4.75 -11.32
C ARG A 98 -10.06 3.72 -10.31
N MET A 99 -9.38 3.55 -9.18
CA MET A 99 -9.83 2.66 -8.09
C MET A 99 -11.28 2.90 -7.67
N HIS A 100 -11.68 4.16 -7.54
CA HIS A 100 -13.03 4.50 -7.12
C HIS A 100 -14.08 4.32 -8.22
N ASP A 101 -13.72 4.49 -9.49
CA ASP A 101 -14.63 4.37 -10.64
C ASP A 101 -15.18 2.94 -10.79
N HIS A 102 -14.39 1.92 -10.45
CA HIS A 102 -14.86 0.52 -10.38
C HIS A 102 -15.23 0.06 -8.95
N GLY A 103 -15.30 0.99 -7.99
CA GLY A 103 -15.75 0.71 -6.62
C GLY A 103 -14.70 0.08 -5.69
N GLY A 104 -13.46 -0.06 -6.16
CA GLY A 104 -12.30 -0.48 -5.37
C GLY A 104 -12.00 0.46 -4.22
N LYS A 105 -11.21 -0.02 -3.25
CA LYS A 105 -10.88 0.70 -2.02
C LYS A 105 -9.38 0.91 -1.88
N ILE A 106 -9.01 2.05 -1.32
CA ILE A 106 -7.62 2.34 -0.99
C ILE A 106 -7.48 2.41 0.52
N VAL A 107 -6.51 1.67 1.05
CA VAL A 107 -6.23 1.57 2.48
C VAL A 107 -4.79 2.00 2.71
N CYS A 108 -4.56 2.89 3.67
CA CYS A 108 -3.20 3.28 4.01
C CYS A 108 -2.67 2.39 5.14
N TYR A 109 -1.59 1.64 4.90
CA TYR A 109 -0.97 0.81 5.94
C TYR A 109 0.08 1.62 6.68
N LYS A 110 -0.28 2.09 7.88
CA LYS A 110 0.63 2.87 8.73
C LYS A 110 1.46 1.96 9.62
N MET A 111 2.77 2.15 9.54
CA MET A 111 3.74 1.35 10.29
C MET A 111 4.93 2.23 10.71
N GLY A 112 5.66 1.77 11.73
CA GLY A 112 6.86 2.46 12.21
C GLY A 112 6.59 3.87 12.76
N ASN A 113 7.52 4.78 12.49
CA ASN A 113 7.50 6.12 13.07
C ASN A 113 6.31 6.95 12.60
N ASP A 114 5.90 6.82 11.33
CA ASP A 114 4.75 7.55 10.79
C ASP A 114 3.52 7.26 11.65
N TYR A 115 3.19 5.99 11.86
CA TYR A 115 2.08 5.60 12.73
C TYR A 115 2.15 6.25 14.12
N VAL A 116 3.32 6.22 14.77
CA VAL A 116 3.49 6.80 16.12
C VAL A 116 3.27 8.32 16.09
N MET A 117 3.87 9.01 15.13
CA MET A 117 3.73 10.46 14.97
C MET A 117 2.28 10.86 14.70
N ASP A 118 1.58 10.10 13.86
CA ASP A 118 0.19 10.38 13.51
C ASP A 118 -0.75 10.14 14.68
N MET A 119 -0.52 9.08 15.44
CA MET A 119 -1.25 8.82 16.67
C MET A 119 -0.99 9.91 17.70
N GLU A 120 0.26 10.35 17.88
CA GLU A 120 0.59 11.47 18.76
C GLU A 120 -0.16 12.74 18.32
N TYR A 121 -0.08 13.07 17.03
CA TYR A 121 -0.71 14.28 16.51
C TYR A 121 -2.22 14.24 16.67
N PHE A 122 -2.84 13.09 16.44
CA PHE A 122 -4.26 12.88 16.68
C PHE A 122 -4.63 13.04 18.16
N LEU A 123 -3.90 12.39 19.07
CA LEU A 123 -4.18 12.41 20.51
C LEU A 123 -4.06 13.82 21.10
N PHE A 124 -3.08 14.60 20.64
CA PHE A 124 -2.81 15.95 21.14
C PHE A 124 -3.42 17.06 20.29
N ASP A 125 -4.33 16.74 19.38
CA ASP A 125 -5.02 17.70 18.50
C ASP A 125 -4.03 18.61 17.72
N LYS A 126 -2.88 18.05 17.35
CA LYS A 126 -1.86 18.74 16.56
C LYS A 126 -2.21 18.60 15.08
N LYS A 127 -1.78 19.59 14.29
CA LYS A 127 -1.97 19.55 12.84
C LYS A 127 -1.19 18.38 12.24
N VAL A 128 -1.93 17.38 11.80
CA VAL A 128 -1.42 16.26 10.99
C VAL A 128 -0.83 16.75 9.68
N GLY A 129 0.28 16.13 9.26
CA GLY A 129 0.87 16.38 7.94
C GLY A 129 -0.15 16.09 6.83
N ALA A 130 -0.01 16.78 5.69
CA ALA A 130 -0.99 16.76 4.59
C ALA A 130 -1.33 15.37 4.03
N HIS A 131 -0.58 14.33 4.37
CA HIS A 131 -0.73 12.98 3.85
C HIS A 131 -1.60 12.04 4.71
N LEU A 132 -1.99 12.41 5.93
CA LEU A 132 -2.15 11.36 6.93
C LEU A 132 -3.52 11.17 7.59
N MET A 133 -4.40 12.15 7.48
CA MET A 133 -5.75 12.07 8.05
C MET A 133 -6.75 12.77 7.13
N VAL A 134 -6.57 12.67 5.81
CA VAL A 134 -7.37 13.47 4.86
C VAL A 134 -8.26 12.62 3.96
N ARG A 135 -7.91 11.37 3.66
CA ARG A 135 -8.70 10.60 2.68
C ARG A 135 -9.96 9.95 3.25
N TYR A 136 -10.00 9.58 4.53
CA TYR A 136 -11.23 9.11 5.20
C TYR A 136 -12.00 10.24 5.91
N MET A 137 -11.33 11.32 6.35
CA MET A 137 -11.97 12.42 7.07
C MET A 137 -12.74 13.39 6.14
N ILE A 138 -12.34 13.56 4.87
CA ILE A 138 -13.11 14.39 3.92
C ILE A 138 -14.40 13.68 3.48
N ALA A 139 -14.45 12.35 3.49
CA ALA A 139 -15.62 11.60 2.99
C ALA A 139 -16.78 11.51 3.99
N THR A 140 -16.55 11.66 5.29
CA THR A 140 -17.58 11.32 6.31
C THR A 140 -17.99 12.46 7.23
N GLY A 141 -17.32 13.62 7.22
CA GLY A 141 -17.82 14.86 7.85
C GLY A 141 -18.16 14.78 9.34
N SER A 142 -17.80 13.72 10.06
CA SER A 142 -18.07 13.60 11.49
C SER A 142 -17.21 12.53 12.13
N PHE A 143 -16.44 12.92 13.15
CA PHE A 143 -16.15 12.01 14.24
C PHE A 143 -16.11 12.79 15.56
N ARG A 144 -16.96 12.36 16.51
CA ARG A 144 -16.89 12.78 17.91
C ARG A 144 -15.83 11.93 18.60
N LYS A 145 -14.92 12.57 19.35
CA LYS A 145 -14.10 11.88 20.36
C LYS A 145 -15.07 11.14 21.30
N ILE A 146 -14.85 9.83 21.50
CA ILE A 146 -15.54 9.03 22.52
C ILE A 146 -15.05 9.50 23.89
#